data_AF-A0A7W0H6Y2-F1
#
_entry.id   AF-A0A7W0H6Y2-F1
#
_cell.length_a   1.000
_cell.length_b   1.000
_cell.length_c   1.000
_cell.angle_alpha   90.00
_cell.angle_beta   90.00
_cell.angle_gamma   90.00
#
_symmetry.space_group_name_H-M   'P 1'
#
loop_
_entity.id
_entity.type
_entity.pdbx_description
1 polymer ?
#
loop_
_entity_poly.entity_id
_entity_poly.type
_entity_poly.pdbx_seq_one_letter_code
_entity_poly.pdbx_strand_id
1 'polypeptide(L)'
;MDSMACPQCQAQMTPEQRGGVTVNQCSTCEGLFIPRSELGVMIERESEWHLASGPSTQPIPRIVPGMSAPPTYPEARQARSYVDELFG
;
A
#
# COMPACT_ATOMS: atom_id res chain seq x y z
N MET A 1 26.46 -13.49 -10.32
CA MET A 1 25.12 -13.05 -10.77
C MET A 1 24.15 -14.05 -10.18
N ASP A 2 23.58 -13.74 -9.03
CA ASP A 2 22.56 -14.59 -8.39
C ASP A 2 21.24 -14.43 -9.16
N SER A 3 21.10 -15.19 -10.24
CA SER A 3 19.83 -15.39 -10.91
C SER A 3 18.94 -16.18 -9.96
N MET A 4 18.18 -15.48 -9.12
CA MET A 4 17.20 -16.11 -8.25
C MET A 4 16.12 -16.75 -9.14
N ALA A 5 15.96 -18.07 -9.01
CA ALA A 5 14.89 -18.81 -9.66
C ALA A 5 13.63 -18.73 -8.80
N CYS A 6 12.47 -18.62 -9.43
CA CYS A 6 11.19 -18.59 -8.72
C CYS A 6 10.99 -19.89 -7.92
N PRO A 7 10.65 -19.86 -6.62
CA PRO A 7 10.43 -21.07 -5.84
C PRO A 7 9.21 -21.89 -6.28
N GLN A 8 8.28 -21.28 -7.04
CA GLN A 8 7.05 -21.94 -7.48
C GLN A 8 7.21 -22.67 -8.82
N CYS A 9 7.91 -22.08 -9.79
CA CYS A 9 8.03 -22.63 -11.15
C CYS A 9 9.47 -22.69 -11.69
N GLN A 10 10.47 -22.33 -10.87
CA GLN A 10 11.90 -22.31 -11.22
C GLN A 10 12.28 -21.44 -12.42
N ALA A 11 11.35 -20.64 -12.94
CA ALA A 11 11.62 -19.70 -14.02
C ALA A 11 12.54 -18.56 -13.55
N GLN A 12 13.20 -17.93 -14.53
CA GLN A 12 14.06 -16.79 -14.29
C GLN A 12 13.23 -15.58 -13.85
N MET A 13 13.68 -14.91 -12.79
CA MET A 13 13.02 -13.71 -12.28
C MET A 13 13.69 -12.45 -12.84
N THR A 14 12.88 -11.43 -13.10
CA THR A 14 13.35 -10.14 -13.60
C THR A 14 13.26 -9.11 -12.48
N PRO A 15 14.34 -8.37 -12.16
CA PRO A 15 14.28 -7.28 -11.21
C PRO A 15 13.49 -6.11 -11.80
N GLU A 16 12.57 -5.57 -11.02
CA GLU A 16 11.73 -4.43 -11.34
C GLU A 16 11.71 -3.47 -10.15
N GLN A 17 11.56 -2.17 -10.42
CA GLN A 17 11.47 -1.16 -9.39
C GLN A 17 10.01 -0.70 -9.24
N ARG A 18 9.43 -0.90 -8.06
CA ARG A 18 8.03 -0.54 -7.74
C ARG A 18 8.03 0.33 -6.50
N GLY A 19 7.51 1.55 -6.58
CA GLY A 19 7.44 2.42 -5.41
C GLY A 19 8.81 2.65 -4.76
N GLY A 20 9.89 2.70 -5.54
CA GLY A 20 11.24 2.87 -5.00
C GLY A 20 11.79 1.68 -4.20
N VAL A 21 11.16 0.51 -4.27
CA VAL A 21 11.74 -0.77 -3.81
C VAL A 21 12.05 -1.69 -4.98
N THR A 22 13.08 -2.53 -4.84
CA THR A 22 13.43 -3.54 -5.84
C THR A 22 12.69 -4.85 -5.56
N VAL A 23 11.87 -5.28 -6.51
CA VAL A 23 11.14 -6.54 -6.47
C VAL A 23 11.59 -7.41 -7.64
N ASN A 24 11.59 -8.73 -7.47
CA ASN A 24 11.82 -9.64 -8.58
C ASN A 24 10.49 -10.23 -9.00
N GLN A 25 10.10 -10.04 -10.25
CA GLN A 25 8.87 -10.62 -10.79
C GLN A 25 9.19 -11.86 -11.63
N CYS A 26 8.44 -12.93 -11.43
CA CYS A 26 8.48 -14.08 -12.30
C CYS A 26 7.60 -13.86 -13.54
N SER A 27 8.15 -14.05 -14.74
CA SER A 27 7.43 -13.90 -16.00
C SER A 27 6.43 -15.02 -16.31
N THR A 28 6.44 -16.12 -15.55
CA THR A 28 5.63 -17.32 -15.82
C THR A 28 4.45 -17.46 -14.86
N CYS A 29 4.65 -17.23 -13.55
CA CYS A 29 3.61 -17.37 -12.54
C CYS A 29 3.18 -16.03 -11.91
N GLU A 30 3.75 -14.91 -12.38
CA GLU A 30 3.51 -13.56 -11.84
C GLU A 30 3.87 -13.39 -10.35
N GLY A 31 4.55 -14.38 -9.76
CA GLY A 31 5.01 -14.33 -8.39
C GLY A 31 6.06 -13.24 -8.17
N LEU A 32 5.91 -12.48 -7.09
CA LEU A 32 6.81 -11.43 -6.67
C LEU A 32 7.71 -11.92 -5.52
N PHE A 33 9.02 -11.75 -5.68
CA PHE A 33 10.01 -12.05 -4.66
C PHE A 33 10.73 -10.79 -4.23
N ILE A 34 10.59 -10.47 -2.95
CA ILE A 34 11.08 -9.23 -2.37
C ILE A 34 12.17 -9.60 -1.37
N PRO A 35 13.41 -9.09 -1.53
CA PRO A 35 14.46 -9.35 -0.57
C PRO A 35 14.12 -8.66 0.76
N ARG A 36 14.64 -9.22 1.86
CA ARG A 36 14.25 -8.78 3.20
C ARG A 36 14.58 -7.31 3.50
N SER A 37 15.60 -6.75 2.87
CA SER A 37 15.95 -5.32 2.98
C SER A 37 14.84 -4.43 2.39
N GLU A 38 14.30 -4.80 1.24
CA GLU A 38 13.26 -4.05 0.52
C GLU A 38 11.90 -4.19 1.20
N LEU A 39 11.61 -5.37 1.78
CA LEU A 39 10.41 -5.57 2.60
C LEU A 39 10.37 -4.63 3.82
N GLY A 40 11.51 -4.40 4.46
CA GLY A 40 11.61 -3.45 5.57
C GLY A 40 11.22 -2.03 5.16
N VAL A 41 11.73 -1.56 4.02
CA VAL A 41 11.39 -0.25 3.45
C VAL A 41 9.90 -0.14 3.15
N MET A 42 9.27 -1.19 2.59
CA MET A 42 7.83 -1.17 2.34
C MET A 42 7.01 -1.08 3.63
N ILE A 43 7.37 -1.83 4.68
CA ILE A 43 6.66 -1.79 5.96
C ILE A 43 6.78 -0.42 6.61
N GLU A 44 7.97 0.18 6.56
CA GLU A 44 8.21 1.51 7.11
C GLU A 44 7.34 2.56 6.38
N ARG A 45 7.30 2.53 5.05
CA ARG A 45 6.45 3.42 4.25
C ARG A 45 4.97 3.19 4.44
N GLU A 46 4.53 1.94 4.59
CA GLU A 46 3.14 1.61 4.93
C GLU A 46 2.77 2.19 6.30
N SER A 47 3.68 2.11 7.27
CA SER A 47 3.48 2.68 8.61
C SER A 47 3.41 4.21 8.55
N GLU A 48 4.30 4.86 7.80
CA GLU A 48 4.27 6.31 7.56
C GLU A 48 2.97 6.73 6.87
N TRP A 49 2.54 5.99 5.85
CA TRP A 49 1.27 6.23 5.18
C TRP A 49 0.11 6.12 6.16
N HIS A 50 0.06 5.10 7.03
CA HIS A 50 -0.98 4.96 8.05
C HIS A 50 -0.98 6.11 9.07
N LEU A 51 0.19 6.58 9.48
CA LEU A 51 0.33 7.72 10.39
C LEU A 51 -0.18 9.01 9.74
N ALA A 52 0.16 9.24 8.47
CA ALA A 52 -0.27 10.40 7.70
C ALA A 52 -1.75 10.34 7.28
N SER A 53 -2.26 9.14 7.04
CA SER A 53 -3.62 8.87 6.53
C SER A 53 -4.64 8.63 7.65
N GLY A 54 -4.23 8.79 8.91
CA GLY A 54 -5.13 8.72 10.05
C GLY A 54 -6.28 9.73 9.90
N PRO A 55 -7.49 9.42 10.40
CA PRO A 55 -8.61 10.35 10.36
C PRO A 55 -8.18 11.63 11.09
N SER A 56 -8.10 12.73 10.36
CA SER A 56 -8.01 14.06 10.94
C SER A 56 -9.28 14.27 11.74
N THR A 57 -9.22 14.00 13.04
CA THR A 57 -10.30 14.25 13.99
C THR A 57 -10.43 15.77 14.13
N GLN A 58 -11.15 16.37 13.18
CA GLN A 58 -11.59 17.74 13.37
C GLN A 58 -12.47 17.78 14.62
N PRO A 59 -12.32 18.81 15.47
CA PRO A 59 -13.17 18.94 16.65
C PRO A 59 -14.63 18.91 16.21
N ILE A 60 -15.36 17.89 16.68
CA ILE A 60 -16.77 17.72 16.32
C ILE A 60 -17.54 18.93 16.89
N PRO A 61 -18.24 19.71 16.05
CA PRO A 61 -19.01 20.84 16.52
C PRO A 61 -20.12 20.35 17.46
N ARG A 62 -20.32 21.07 18.57
CA ARG A 62 -21.39 20.77 19.52
C ARG A 62 -22.75 21.00 18.85
N ILE A 63 -23.61 19.99 18.85
CA ILE A 63 -24.96 20.08 18.27
C ILE A 63 -25.77 21.07 19.11
N VAL A 64 -26.25 22.15 18.48
CA VAL A 64 -27.12 23.16 19.09
C VAL A 64 -28.49 23.19 18.41
N PRO A 65 -29.57 23.58 19.12
CA PRO A 65 -30.89 23.73 18.52
C PRO A 65 -30.85 24.71 17.33
N GLY A 66 -31.39 24.30 16.17
CA GLY A 66 -31.44 25.12 14.96
C GLY A 66 -30.33 24.85 13.92
N MET A 67 -29.41 23.91 14.17
CA MET A 67 -28.48 23.44 13.14
C MET A 67 -29.20 22.59 12.08
N SER A 68 -28.87 22.81 10.80
CA SER A 68 -29.26 21.93 9.70
C SER A 68 -28.46 20.64 9.74
N ALA A 69 -29.09 19.53 9.36
CA ALA A 69 -28.42 18.24 9.25
C ALA A 69 -27.27 18.34 8.24
N PRO A 70 -26.09 17.74 8.53
CA PRO A 70 -24.99 17.71 7.58
C PRO A 70 -25.41 16.96 6.30
N PRO A 71 -24.90 17.39 5.13
CA PRO A 71 -25.15 16.67 3.88
C PRO A 71 -24.65 15.23 3.98
N THR A 72 -25.44 14.27 3.49
CA THR A 72 -25.00 12.88 3.34
C THR A 72 -23.99 12.79 2.21
N TYR A 73 -22.71 12.63 2.56
CA TYR A 73 -21.68 12.33 1.57
C TYR A 73 -21.81 10.87 1.13
N PRO A 74 -21.60 10.56 -0.17
CA PRO A 74 -21.36 9.19 -0.58
C PRO A 74 -20.17 8.65 0.22
N GLU A 75 -20.25 7.39 0.60
CA GLU A 75 -19.25 6.66 1.38
C GLU A 75 -17.82 7.09 1.02
N ALA A 76 -17.08 7.60 2.01
CA ALA A 76 -15.73 8.07 1.81
C ALA A 76 -14.90 6.95 1.18
N ARG A 77 -14.30 7.23 0.01
CA ARG A 77 -13.35 6.31 -0.63
C ARG A 77 -12.34 5.89 0.42
N GLN A 78 -12.35 4.61 0.77
CA GLN A 78 -11.38 4.03 1.69
C GLN A 78 -10.01 4.27 1.06
N ALA A 79 -9.16 5.03 1.75
CA ALA A 79 -7.83 5.34 1.24
C ALA A 79 -7.09 4.01 1.07
N ARG A 80 -6.62 3.73 -0.16
CA ARG A 80 -5.92 2.48 -0.45
C ARG A 80 -4.56 2.52 0.24
N SER A 81 -4.17 1.42 0.87
CA SER A 81 -2.85 1.33 1.52
C SER A 81 -1.74 1.54 0.50
N TYR A 82 -0.58 2.00 0.97
CA TYR A 82 0.59 2.20 0.12
C TYR A 82 0.99 0.91 -0.60
N VAL A 83 0.90 -0.24 0.07
CA VAL A 83 1.16 -1.55 -0.56
C VAL A 83 0.10 -1.91 -1.62
N ASP A 84 -1.17 -1.59 -1.41
CA ASP A 84 -2.23 -1.84 -2.41
C ASP A 84 -2.02 -1.01 -3.68
N GLU A 85 -1.59 0.24 -3.55
CA GLU A 85 -1.27 1.09 -4.69
C GLU A 85 -0.08 0.59 -5.53
N LEU A 86 0.82 -0.21 -4.93
CA LEU A 86 2.01 -0.72 -5.60
C LEU A 86 1.81 -2.05 -6.34
N PHE A 87 0.90 -2.88 -5.85
CA PHE A 87 0.70 -4.25 -6.34
C PHE A 87 -0.73 -4.56 -6.82
N GLY A 88 -1.64 -3.58 -6.73
CA GLY A 88 -3.06 -3.70 -7.13
C GLY A 88 -3.37 -3.33 -8.58
#